data_AF-A0A8S3Y8D9-F1
#
_entry.id   AF-A0A8S3Y8D9-F1
#
_cell.length_a   1.000
_cell.length_b   1.000
_cell.length_c   1.000
_cell.angle_alpha   90.00
_cell.angle_beta   90.00
_cell.angle_gamma   90.00
#
_symmetry.space_group_name_H-M   'P 1'
#
loop_
_entity.id
_entity.type
_entity.pdbx_description
1 polymer ?
#
loop_
_entity_poly.entity_id
_entity_poly.type
_entity_poly.pdbx_seq_one_letter_code
_entity_poly.pdbx_strand_id
1 'polypeptide(L)'
;MKKDRGYSEEYVADINGVGVSTVLWKDKKLVTLASKFAGLILITEVWRYHKKNLRYINVLRPNVVGEYNRRMGGVGLGDSIMGIYEIKLRSKRNTHRLHKLSAKIKSFAGRNRQKNPL
;
A
#
# COMPACT_ATOMS: atom_id res chain seq x y z
N MET A 1 9.39 5.85 27.23
CA MET A 1 8.87 4.51 27.60
C MET A 1 8.76 3.64 26.34
N LYS A 2 9.39 2.46 26.28
CA LYS A 2 9.14 1.52 25.18
C LYS A 2 7.76 0.90 25.39
N LYS A 3 6.85 1.07 24.44
CA LYS A 3 5.52 0.44 24.46
C LYS A 3 5.62 -1.03 24.07
N ASP A 4 4.81 -1.86 24.69
CA ASP A 4 4.77 -3.30 24.43
C ASP A 4 4.14 -3.62 23.06
N ARG A 5 4.39 -4.84 22.58
CA ARG A 5 3.82 -5.32 21.33
C ARG A 5 2.32 -5.54 21.50
N GLY A 6 1.53 -5.01 20.57
CA GLY A 6 0.07 -4.96 20.63
C GLY A 6 -0.49 -3.62 21.09
N TYR A 7 0.38 -2.66 21.47
CA TYR A 7 -0.06 -1.31 21.78
C TYR A 7 -0.73 -0.64 20.59
N SER A 8 -1.88 -0.02 20.80
CA SER A 8 -2.55 0.81 19.80
C SER A 8 -3.16 2.08 20.39
N GLU A 9 -3.11 3.17 19.63
CA GLU A 9 -3.74 4.45 19.94
C GLU A 9 -4.44 5.00 18.71
N GLU A 10 -5.51 5.77 18.92
CA GLU A 10 -6.23 6.50 17.87
C GLU A 10 -6.12 7.99 18.11
N TYR A 11 -5.96 8.71 17.01
CA TYR A 11 -6.05 10.15 16.94
C TYR A 11 -7.11 10.51 15.91
N VAL A 12 -8.18 11.14 16.35
CA VAL A 12 -9.23 11.66 15.46
C VAL A 12 -8.99 13.14 15.25
N ALA A 13 -8.95 13.56 13.99
CA ALA A 13 -8.83 14.96 13.60
C ALA A 13 -9.95 15.31 12.62
N ASP A 14 -10.58 16.46 12.80
CA ASP A 14 -11.47 17.04 11.79
C ASP A 14 -10.64 17.94 10.87
N ILE A 15 -10.66 17.67 9.57
CA ILE A 15 -10.02 18.50 8.56
C ILE A 15 -11.10 18.93 7.57
N ASN A 16 -11.48 20.20 7.61
CA ASN A 16 -12.46 20.80 6.71
C ASN A 16 -13.84 20.10 6.73
N GLY A 17 -14.32 19.69 7.91
CA GLY A 17 -15.60 18.96 8.05
C GLY A 17 -15.51 17.48 7.68
N VAL A 18 -14.30 16.95 7.48
CA VAL A 18 -14.04 15.54 7.23
C VAL A 18 -13.30 14.96 8.42
N GLY A 19 -13.97 14.08 9.17
CA GLY A 19 -13.34 13.30 10.24
C GLY A 19 -12.32 12.31 9.66
N VAL A 20 -11.06 12.48 10.03
CA VAL A 20 -9.97 11.57 9.72
C VAL A 20 -9.51 10.90 11.01
N SER A 21 -9.52 9.57 11.03
CA SER A 21 -8.94 8.80 12.13
C SER A 21 -7.57 8.26 11.74
N THR A 22 -6.60 8.43 12.62
CA THR A 22 -5.25 7.88 12.51
C THR A 22 -4.99 6.91 13.64
N VAL A 23 -4.68 5.66 13.28
CA VAL A 23 -4.39 4.59 14.21
C VAL A 23 -2.90 4.29 14.22
N LEU A 24 -2.32 4.37 15.41
CA LEU A 24 -0.97 3.94 15.72
C LEU A 24 -1.03 2.50 16.24
N TRP A 25 -0.21 1.60 15.72
CA TRP A 25 -0.11 0.22 16.18
C TRP A 25 1.33 -0.27 16.27
N LYS A 26 1.69 -0.89 17.39
CA LYS A 26 3.02 -1.45 17.64
C LYS A 26 3.01 -2.96 17.46
N ASP A 27 3.56 -3.44 16.35
CA ASP A 27 3.93 -4.86 16.19
C ASP A 27 5.46 -5.03 16.42
N LYS A 28 6.21 -5.56 15.45
CA LYS A 28 7.68 -5.52 15.49
C LYS A 28 8.21 -4.10 15.35
N LYS A 29 7.57 -3.30 14.49
CA LYS A 29 7.84 -1.88 14.27
C LYS A 29 6.54 -1.10 14.51
N LEU A 30 6.68 0.22 14.67
CA LEU A 30 5.54 1.11 14.78
C LEU A 30 4.92 1.28 13.40
N VAL A 31 3.61 1.12 13.31
CA VAL A 31 2.82 1.26 12.09
C VAL A 31 1.79 2.35 12.33
N THR A 32 1.70 3.30 11.41
CA THR A 32 0.69 4.38 11.46
C THR A 32 -0.21 4.24 10.24
N LEU A 33 -1.51 4.20 10.46
CA LEU A 33 -2.53 4.09 9.42
C LEU A 33 -3.50 5.26 9.55
N ALA A 34 -3.77 5.98 8.46
CA ALA A 34 -4.79 7.01 8.43
C ALA A 34 -5.96 6.55 7.55
N SER A 35 -7.18 6.72 8.05
CA SER A 35 -8.41 6.32 7.39
C SER A 35 -9.50 7.36 7.61
N LYS A 36 -10.27 7.65 6.56
CA LYS A 36 -11.48 8.48 6.63
C LYS A 36 -12.72 7.69 7.06
N PHE A 37 -12.64 6.35 7.06
CA PHE A 37 -13.80 5.47 7.15
C PHE A 37 -13.83 4.62 8.43
N ALA A 38 -12.67 4.36 9.05
CA ALA A 38 -12.57 3.39 10.12
C ALA A 38 -11.65 3.91 11.23
N GLY A 39 -12.23 4.14 12.39
CA GLY A 39 -11.52 4.43 13.64
C GLY A 39 -11.05 3.18 14.39
N LEU A 40 -10.79 3.31 15.71
CA LEU A 40 -10.32 2.23 16.59
C LEU A 40 -11.42 1.27 17.11
N ILE A 41 -12.67 1.45 16.69
CA ILE A 41 -13.85 0.82 17.32
C ILE A 41 -13.75 -0.71 17.45
N LEU A 42 -12.95 -1.39 16.63
CA LEU A 42 -12.78 -2.84 16.70
C LEU A 42 -11.30 -3.21 16.88
N ILE A 43 -10.97 -3.77 18.03
CA ILE A 43 -9.68 -4.44 18.29
C ILE A 43 -9.90 -5.94 18.07
N THR A 44 -9.04 -6.54 17.25
CA THR A 44 -9.08 -7.98 16.93
C THR A 44 -7.83 -8.65 17.45
N GLU A 45 -7.96 -9.87 17.96
CA GLU A 45 -6.82 -10.68 18.36
C GLU A 45 -6.25 -11.45 17.16
N VAL A 46 -4.92 -11.45 17.03
CA VAL A 46 -4.24 -12.18 15.95
C VAL A 46 -3.04 -12.93 16.49
N TRP A 47 -2.94 -14.20 16.10
CA TRP A 47 -1.78 -15.03 16.34
C TRP A 47 -0.61 -14.57 15.48
N ARG A 48 0.45 -14.09 16.14
CA ARG A 48 1.69 -13.65 15.47
C ARG A 48 2.90 -14.33 16.09
N TYR A 49 3.79 -14.81 15.25
CA TYR A 49 5.06 -15.36 15.70
C TYR A 49 5.94 -14.26 16.33
N HIS A 50 6.49 -14.53 17.51
CA HIS A 50 7.42 -13.66 18.20
C HIS A 50 8.83 -14.26 18.17
N LYS A 51 9.69 -13.77 17.27
CA LYS A 51 11.03 -14.33 17.03
C LYS A 51 11.89 -14.43 18.29
N LYS A 52 11.81 -13.48 19.23
CA LYS A 52 12.60 -13.53 20.47
C LYS A 52 12.14 -14.63 21.44
N ASN A 53 10.86 -14.97 21.41
CA ASN A 53 10.28 -15.97 22.31
C ASN A 53 10.06 -17.30 21.60
N LEU A 54 10.44 -17.39 20.32
CA LEU A 54 10.26 -18.51 19.39
C LEU A 54 8.86 -19.15 19.39
N ARG A 55 7.84 -18.39 19.81
CA ARG A 55 6.47 -18.88 19.99
C ARG A 55 5.47 -17.95 19.31
N TYR A 56 4.30 -18.49 19.01
CA TYR A 56 3.16 -17.69 18.63
C TYR A 56 2.57 -17.03 19.88
N ILE A 57 2.29 -15.74 19.78
CA ILE A 57 1.63 -14.96 20.82
C ILE A 57 0.36 -14.36 20.23
N ASN A 58 -0.64 -14.19 21.09
CA ASN A 58 -1.82 -13.39 20.76
C ASN A 58 -1.44 -11.91 20.87
N VAL A 59 -1.69 -11.14 19.81
CA VAL A 59 -1.42 -9.71 19.76
C VAL A 59 -2.70 -8.98 19.40
N LEU A 60 -3.05 -7.98 20.22
CA LEU A 60 -4.12 -7.05 19.92
C LEU A 60 -3.76 -6.25 18.67
N ARG A 61 -4.63 -6.32 17.67
CA ARG A 61 -4.49 -5.68 16.37
C ARG A 61 -5.76 -4.88 16.05
N PRO A 62 -5.65 -3.57 15.81
CA PRO A 62 -6.76 -2.78 15.30
C PRO A 62 -7.34 -3.36 14.00
N ASN A 63 -8.67 -3.40 13.87
CA ASN A 63 -9.34 -3.98 12.71
C ASN A 63 -8.98 -3.26 11.41
N VAL A 64 -8.70 -1.95 11.46
CA VAL A 64 -8.20 -1.17 10.31
C VAL A 64 -6.94 -1.77 9.68
N VAL A 65 -6.06 -2.37 10.48
CA VAL A 65 -4.87 -3.09 9.98
C VAL A 65 -5.30 -4.36 9.22
N GLY A 66 -6.33 -5.06 9.69
CA GLY A 66 -6.91 -6.21 9.01
C GLY A 66 -7.53 -5.84 7.66
N GLU A 67 -8.36 -4.81 7.65
CA GLU A 67 -9.02 -4.28 6.45
C GLU A 67 -8.01 -3.78 5.42
N TYR A 68 -6.98 -3.05 5.86
CA TYR A 68 -5.88 -2.62 4.99
C TYR A 68 -5.21 -3.83 4.32
N ASN A 69 -4.82 -4.84 5.10
CA ASN A 69 -4.15 -6.02 4.56
C ASN A 69 -5.03 -6.82 3.59
N ARG A 70 -6.35 -6.92 3.86
CA ARG A 70 -7.30 -7.58 2.94
C ARG A 70 -7.38 -6.85 1.60
N ARG A 71 -7.47 -5.52 1.61
CA ARG A 71 -7.58 -4.69 0.40
C ARG A 71 -6.27 -4.62 -0.39
N MET A 72 -5.13 -4.60 0.29
CA MET A 72 -3.80 -4.53 -0.34
C MET A 72 -3.38 -5.85 -1.01
N GLY A 73 -4.07 -6.97 -0.76
CA GLY A 73 -3.77 -8.27 -1.39
C GLY A 73 -3.91 -8.30 -2.92
N GLY A 74 -4.74 -7.41 -3.51
CA GLY A 74 -4.94 -7.36 -4.96
C GLY A 74 -3.80 -6.73 -5.75
N VAL A 75 -3.02 -5.83 -5.13
CA VAL A 75 -1.93 -5.09 -5.81
C VAL A 75 -0.83 -6.07 -6.23
N GLY A 76 -0.41 -6.96 -5.34
CA GLY A 76 0.66 -7.93 -5.64
C GLY A 76 0.28 -8.97 -6.69
N LEU A 77 -1.00 -9.34 -6.79
CA LEU A 77 -1.50 -10.23 -7.85
C LEU A 77 -1.46 -9.51 -9.21
N GLY A 78 -1.89 -8.25 -9.26
CA GLY A 78 -1.77 -7.42 -10.46
C GLY A 78 -0.33 -7.27 -10.92
N ASP A 79 0.59 -6.95 -10.02
CA ASP A 79 2.02 -6.84 -10.32
C ASP A 79 2.63 -8.18 -10.75
N SER A 80 2.20 -9.29 -10.15
CA SER A 80 2.67 -10.63 -10.52
C SER A 80 2.19 -11.02 -11.91
N ILE A 81 0.93 -10.74 -12.22
CA ILE A 81 0.33 -10.93 -13.55
C ILE A 81 1.08 -10.07 -14.57
N MET A 82 1.26 -8.77 -14.31
CA MET A 82 2.03 -7.88 -15.17
C MET A 82 3.47 -8.39 -15.38
N GLY A 83 4.12 -8.87 -14.33
CA GLY A 83 5.44 -9.51 -14.41
C GLY A 83 5.45 -10.75 -15.30
N ILE A 84 4.48 -11.66 -15.13
CA ILE A 84 4.36 -12.90 -15.94
C ILE A 84 4.15 -12.56 -17.42
N TYR A 85 3.28 -11.59 -17.72
CA TYR A 85 2.98 -11.19 -19.10
C TYR A 85 4.10 -10.35 -19.75
N GLU A 86 4.91 -9.59 -18.99
CA GLU A 86 6.04 -8.81 -19.51
C GLU A 86 7.34 -9.61 -19.74
N ILE A 87 7.53 -10.77 -19.10
CA ILE A 87 8.81 -11.51 -19.12
C ILE A 87 9.24 -12.01 -20.52
N LYS A 88 8.41 -11.90 -21.57
CA LYS A 88 8.79 -12.30 -22.94
C LYS A 88 9.68 -11.32 -23.71
N LEU A 89 10.08 -10.16 -23.16
CA LEU A 89 11.05 -9.25 -23.82
C LEU A 89 12.10 -8.72 -22.83
N ARG A 90 12.94 -9.60 -22.28
CA ARG A 90 14.06 -9.20 -21.42
C ARG A 90 15.28 -8.81 -22.23
N SER A 91 15.41 -7.53 -22.59
CA SER A 91 16.72 -6.95 -22.96
C SER A 91 17.42 -6.44 -21.70
N LYS A 92 18.69 -6.83 -21.48
CA LYS A 92 19.51 -6.44 -20.31
C LYS A 92 19.96 -4.97 -20.33
N ARG A 93 19.62 -4.21 -21.37
CA ARG A 93 20.04 -2.81 -21.51
C ARG A 93 18.87 -1.90 -21.14
N ASN A 94 19.03 -1.14 -20.06
CA ASN A 94 18.05 -0.15 -19.56
C ASN A 94 17.58 0.86 -20.64
N THR A 95 18.33 1.01 -21.74
CA THR A 95 18.03 1.86 -22.90
C THR A 95 16.74 1.46 -23.64
N HIS A 96 16.38 0.17 -23.68
CA HIS A 96 15.20 -0.28 -24.43
C HIS A 96 13.87 0.13 -23.76
N ARG A 97 13.86 0.30 -22.43
CA ARG A 97 12.66 0.72 -21.67
C ARG A 97 12.32 2.19 -21.89
N LEU A 98 13.32 3.07 -21.89
CA LEU A 98 13.13 4.50 -22.13
C LEU A 98 12.72 4.80 -23.58
N HIS A 99 13.30 4.09 -24.56
CA HIS A 99 12.98 4.28 -25.97
C HIS A 99 11.51 3.97 -26.32
N LYS A 100 10.89 2.98 -25.68
CA LYS A 100 9.47 2.66 -25.90
C LYS A 100 8.55 3.78 -25.40
N LEU A 101 8.88 4.37 -24.24
CA LEU A 101 8.09 5.46 -23.65
C LEU A 101 8.20 6.74 -24.50
N SER A 102 9.42 7.09 -24.92
CA SER A 102 9.67 8.28 -25.74
C SER A 102 9.07 8.18 -27.13
N ALA A 103 9.11 7.00 -27.76
CA ALA A 103 8.48 6.75 -29.05
C ALA A 103 6.95 6.86 -28.98
N LYS A 104 6.34 6.37 -27.89
CA LYS A 104 4.88 6.46 -27.69
C LYS A 104 4.44 7.92 -27.50
N ILE A 105 5.17 8.71 -26.70
CA ILE A 105 4.91 10.15 -26.49
C ILE A 105 5.05 10.93 -27.80
N LYS A 106 6.12 10.67 -28.59
CA LYS A 106 6.31 11.31 -29.90
C LYS A 106 5.19 10.94 -30.90
N SER A 107 4.72 9.69 -30.91
CA SER A 107 3.61 9.25 -31.77
C SER A 107 2.25 9.86 -31.39
N PHE A 108 2.07 10.22 -30.12
CA PHE A 108 0.85 10.85 -29.62
C PHE A 108 0.85 12.35 -29.90
N ALA A 109 1.99 13.02 -29.65
CA ALA A 109 2.19 14.42 -30.00
C ALA A 109 2.08 14.67 -31.52
N GLY A 110 2.59 13.75 -32.34
CA GLY A 110 2.48 13.83 -33.80
C GLY A 110 1.04 13.66 -34.33
N ARG A 111 0.21 12.82 -33.68
CA ARG A 111 -1.20 12.62 -34.06
C ARG A 111 -2.12 13.79 -33.68
N ASN A 112 -1.87 14.44 -32.54
CA ASN A 112 -2.68 15.60 -32.12
C ASN A 112 -2.37 16.87 -32.91
N ARG A 113 -1.19 16.96 -33.54
CA ARG A 113 -0.82 18.09 -34.40
C ARG A 113 -1.51 18.05 -35.78
N GLN A 114 -1.95 16.88 -36.25
CA GLN A 114 -2.67 16.73 -37.54
C GLN A 114 -4.20 16.86 -37.42
N LYS A 115 -4.77 16.91 -36.21
CA LYS A 115 -6.23 16.98 -35.99
C LYS A 115 -6.79 18.37 -35.75
N ASN A 116 -5.95 19.39 -35.59
CA ASN A 116 -6.35 20.79 -35.60
C ASN A 116 -5.63 21.54 -36.73
N PRO A 117 -6.00 21.32 -38.00
CA PRO A 117 -5.89 22.39 -38.98
C PRO A 117 -6.94 23.47 -38.63
N LEU A 118 -6.53 24.73 -38.65
CA LEU A 118 -7.46 25.86 -38.74
C LEU A 118 -8.41 25.66 -39.92
#